data_AF-A0A2S2N772-F1
#
_entry.id   AF-A0A2S2N772-F1
#
_cell.length_a   1.000
_cell.length_b   1.000
_cell.length_c   1.000
_cell.angle_alpha   90.00
_cell.angle_beta   90.00
_cell.angle_gamma   90.00
#
_symmetry.space_group_name_H-M   'P 1'
#
loop_
_entity.id
_entity.type
_entity.pdbx_description
1 polymer ?
#
loop_
_entity_poly.entity_id
_entity_poly.type
_entity_poly.pdbx_seq_one_letter_code
_entity_poly.pdbx_strand_id
1 'polypeptide(L)'
;DMQEVIGTSIAIYLLSNKMIPLWIGVLITVIDTLSFLMLDKYGLRKLELVFGLFIVIMALSFGYEFAIVQPDIKDMAKGLVTPWCSNCQESALLQAVGIIGAIIMPHNLYLHSGLVKSREVDRTKKDKLREANYYFFIESTIALFVSFVINVCVVSVFAHGLYDKTNSDVLKICTKNNNTYSDIFTNDTELVEVDIYKGGVFLGCQFGIGAMYIWAIGILAAGQSSTMTGCYAGQFVMEYTF
;
A
#
# COMPACT_ATOMS: atom_id res chain seq x y z
N ASP A 1 -13.32 -0.28 -1.56
CA ASP A 1 -13.56 -0.64 -2.96
C ASP A 1 -13.16 0.44 -3.98
N MET A 2 -13.68 1.68 -3.94
CA MET A 2 -13.27 2.71 -4.93
C MET A 2 -11.75 2.93 -5.05
N GLN A 3 -11.03 3.00 -3.92
CA GLN A 3 -9.56 3.16 -3.93
C GLN A 3 -8.83 1.99 -4.61
N GLU A 4 -9.37 0.79 -4.51
CA GLU A 4 -8.80 -0.42 -5.10
C GLU A 4 -9.01 -0.47 -6.61
N VAL A 5 -10.19 -0.10 -7.08
CA VAL A 5 -10.47 0.02 -8.52
C VAL A 5 -9.53 1.03 -9.17
N ILE A 6 -9.34 2.18 -8.51
CA ILE A 6 -8.41 3.22 -8.97
C ILE A 6 -6.97 2.70 -8.97
N GLY A 7 -6.52 2.09 -7.86
CA GLY A 7 -5.17 1.56 -7.72
C GLY A 7 -4.85 0.50 -8.77
N THR A 8 -5.71 -0.50 -8.92
CA THR A 8 -5.52 -1.61 -9.87
C THR A 8 -5.55 -1.11 -11.32
N SER A 9 -6.41 -0.14 -11.64
CA SER A 9 -6.44 0.48 -12.97
C SER A 9 -5.14 1.23 -13.29
N ILE A 10 -4.60 1.99 -12.33
CA ILE A 10 -3.31 2.69 -12.46
C ILE A 10 -2.16 1.68 -12.57
N ALA A 11 -2.19 0.59 -11.79
CA ALA A 11 -1.18 -0.45 -11.85
C ALA A 11 -1.14 -1.12 -13.24
N ILE A 12 -2.30 -1.48 -13.80
CA ILE A 12 -2.41 -2.05 -15.15
C ILE A 12 -1.90 -1.04 -16.20
N TYR A 13 -2.24 0.25 -16.03
CA TYR A 13 -1.79 1.32 -16.92
C TYR A 13 -0.24 1.45 -16.92
N LEU A 14 0.37 1.40 -15.73
CA LEU A 14 1.84 1.44 -15.56
C LEU A 14 2.51 0.17 -16.12
N LEU A 15 1.98 -1.02 -15.80
CA LEU A 15 2.52 -2.31 -16.25
C LEU A 15 2.46 -2.44 -17.78
N SER A 16 1.40 -1.91 -18.40
CA SER A 16 1.20 -1.97 -19.84
C SER A 16 1.91 -0.86 -20.61
N ASN A 17 2.79 -0.09 -19.97
CA ASN A 17 3.50 1.04 -20.58
C ASN A 17 2.55 2.00 -21.35
N LYS A 18 1.43 2.41 -20.74
CA LYS A 18 0.37 3.25 -21.36
C LYS A 18 -0.41 2.62 -22.52
N MET A 19 -0.19 1.33 -22.86
CA MET A 19 -0.94 0.67 -23.94
C MET A 19 -2.42 0.46 -23.58
N ILE A 20 -2.71 0.19 -22.31
CA ILE A 20 -4.09 -0.01 -21.83
C ILE A 20 -4.57 1.30 -21.20
N PRO A 21 -5.57 1.99 -21.78
CA PRO A 21 -6.13 3.21 -21.18
C PRO A 21 -6.90 2.93 -19.88
N LEU A 22 -6.99 3.94 -19.02
CA LEU A 22 -7.56 3.82 -17.67
C LEU A 22 -8.99 3.23 -17.65
N TRP A 23 -9.84 3.60 -18.60
CA TRP A 23 -11.21 3.07 -18.67
C TRP A 23 -11.25 1.56 -18.97
N ILE A 24 -10.28 1.03 -19.73
CA ILE A 24 -10.15 -0.43 -19.93
C ILE A 24 -9.61 -1.07 -18.66
N GLY A 25 -8.67 -0.42 -17.98
CA GLY A 25 -8.19 -0.84 -16.66
C GLY A 25 -9.35 -1.07 -15.69
N VAL A 26 -10.26 -0.10 -15.56
CA VAL A 26 -11.45 -0.23 -14.70
C VAL A 26 -12.33 -1.41 -15.11
N LEU A 27 -12.56 -1.62 -16.40
CA LEU A 27 -13.37 -2.76 -16.86
C LEU A 27 -12.71 -4.11 -16.53
N ILE A 28 -11.38 -4.20 -16.64
CA ILE A 28 -10.61 -5.38 -16.23
C ILE A 28 -10.78 -5.62 -14.73
N THR A 29 -10.73 -4.58 -13.89
CA THR A 29 -10.91 -4.75 -12.42
C THR A 29 -12.25 -5.39 -12.08
N VAL A 30 -13.33 -5.06 -12.78
CA VAL A 30 -14.65 -5.67 -12.57
C VAL A 30 -14.65 -7.16 -12.93
N ILE A 31 -13.95 -7.55 -14.00
CA ILE A 31 -13.82 -8.96 -14.37
C ILE A 31 -12.94 -9.71 -13.36
N ASP A 32 -11.90 -9.05 -12.86
CA ASP A 32 -10.95 -9.60 -11.91
C ASP A 32 -11.61 -9.86 -10.55
N THR A 33 -12.43 -8.94 -10.03
CA THR A 33 -13.20 -9.16 -8.80
C THR A 33 -14.16 -10.34 -8.92
N LEU A 34 -14.83 -10.51 -10.06
CA LEU A 34 -15.68 -11.67 -10.35
C LEU A 34 -14.88 -12.97 -10.46
N SER A 35 -13.71 -12.91 -11.09
CA SER A 35 -12.81 -14.05 -11.24
C SER A 35 -12.24 -14.47 -9.89
N PHE A 36 -11.92 -13.51 -9.03
CA PHE A 36 -11.43 -13.75 -7.67
C PHE A 36 -12.50 -14.41 -6.78
N LEU A 37 -13.76 -13.97 -6.89
CA LEU A 37 -14.88 -14.61 -6.19
C LEU A 37 -15.05 -16.09 -6.61
N MET A 38 -14.79 -16.41 -7.89
CA MET A 38 -14.77 -17.79 -8.38
C MET A 38 -13.55 -18.56 -7.86
N LEU A 39 -12.42 -17.88 -7.67
CA LEU A 39 -11.16 -18.45 -7.20
C LEU A 39 -11.15 -18.68 -5.67
N ASP A 40 -12.04 -18.05 -4.93
CA ASP A 40 -12.23 -18.30 -3.50
C ASP A 40 -12.60 -19.78 -3.22
N LYS A 41 -13.26 -20.44 -4.18
CA LYS A 41 -13.50 -21.90 -4.15
C LYS A 41 -12.23 -22.75 -4.24
N TYR A 42 -11.11 -22.19 -4.69
CA TYR A 42 -9.85 -22.91 -4.96
C TYR A 42 -8.89 -22.97 -3.76
N GLY A 43 -9.24 -22.30 -2.65
CA GLY A 43 -8.60 -22.46 -1.34
C GLY A 43 -7.75 -21.27 -0.89
N LEU A 44 -8.15 -20.68 0.24
CA LEU A 44 -7.56 -19.48 0.86
C LEU A 44 -6.03 -19.54 1.05
N ARG A 45 -5.49 -20.71 1.45
CA ARG A 45 -4.06 -20.89 1.72
C ARG A 45 -3.13 -20.61 0.53
N LYS A 46 -3.59 -20.87 -0.70
CA LYS A 46 -2.75 -20.63 -1.89
C LYS A 46 -2.68 -19.14 -2.22
N LEU A 47 -3.79 -18.42 -2.04
CA LEU A 47 -3.87 -16.98 -2.24
C LEU A 47 -3.04 -16.23 -1.20
N GLU A 48 -3.11 -16.64 0.06
CA GLU A 48 -2.30 -16.07 1.14
C GLU A 48 -0.79 -16.17 0.84
N LEU A 49 -0.33 -17.30 0.30
CA LEU A 49 1.08 -17.49 -0.09
C LEU A 49 1.48 -16.55 -1.24
N VAL A 50 0.61 -16.37 -2.24
CA VAL A 50 0.85 -15.43 -3.36
C VAL A 50 0.97 -14.00 -2.86
N PHE A 51 0.06 -13.54 -1.99
CA PHE A 51 0.14 -12.20 -1.42
C PHE A 51 1.34 -12.02 -0.50
N GLY A 52 1.65 -13.02 0.32
CA GLY A 52 2.86 -13.02 1.15
C GLY A 52 4.12 -12.86 0.30
N LEU A 53 4.19 -13.55 -0.84
CA LEU A 53 5.29 -13.39 -1.79
C LEU A 53 5.35 -11.97 -2.38
N PHE A 54 4.22 -11.37 -2.77
CA PHE A 54 4.20 -9.99 -3.26
C PHE A 54 4.61 -8.95 -2.20
N ILE A 55 4.14 -9.11 -0.97
CA ILE A 55 4.52 -8.23 0.15
C ILE A 55 6.01 -8.33 0.44
N VAL A 56 6.59 -9.54 0.42
CA VAL A 56 8.03 -9.74 0.63
C VAL A 56 8.85 -9.09 -0.48
N ILE A 57 8.45 -9.26 -1.74
CA ILE A 57 9.14 -8.61 -2.88
C ILE A 57 9.09 -7.09 -2.74
N MET A 58 7.93 -6.53 -2.40
CA MET A 58 7.76 -5.09 -2.16
C MET A 58 8.62 -4.59 -1.01
N ALA A 59 8.60 -5.29 0.13
CA ALA A 59 9.39 -4.94 1.31
C ALA A 59 10.89 -4.96 1.02
N LEU A 60 11.37 -5.96 0.27
CA LEU A 60 12.77 -6.05 -0.13
C LEU A 60 13.18 -4.94 -1.10
N SER A 61 12.33 -4.60 -2.08
CA SER A 61 12.60 -3.53 -3.03
C SER A 61 12.65 -2.16 -2.35
N PHE A 62 11.64 -1.82 -1.55
CA PHE A 62 11.62 -0.55 -0.82
C PHE A 62 12.68 -0.50 0.28
N GLY A 63 13.00 -1.63 0.90
CA GLY A 63 14.13 -1.73 1.82
C GLY A 63 15.47 -1.46 1.14
N TYR A 64 15.66 -1.95 -0.08
CA TYR A 64 16.84 -1.67 -0.89
C TYR A 64 16.92 -0.20 -1.32
N GLU A 65 15.81 0.38 -1.79
CA GLU A 65 15.73 1.80 -2.14
C GLU A 65 16.02 2.69 -0.93
N PHE A 66 15.44 2.38 0.23
CA PHE A 66 15.71 3.06 1.49
C PHE A 66 17.20 3.02 1.87
N ALA A 67 17.86 1.87 1.69
CA ALA A 67 19.29 1.71 1.97
C ALA A 67 20.19 2.52 1.02
N ILE A 68 19.79 2.68 -0.25
CA ILE A 68 20.51 3.49 -1.24
C ILE A 68 20.34 4.98 -0.96
N VAL A 69 19.12 5.41 -0.66
CA VAL A 69 18.79 6.83 -0.45
C VAL A 69 19.50 7.38 0.78
N GLN A 70 19.79 6.54 1.78
CA GLN A 70 20.42 6.91 3.04
C GLN A 70 19.76 8.15 3.68
N PRO A 71 18.45 8.10 3.98
CA PRO A 71 17.79 9.21 4.66
C PRO A 71 18.41 9.43 6.05
N ASP A 72 18.39 10.67 6.54
CA ASP A 72 18.90 10.97 7.89
C ASP A 72 18.02 10.28 8.95
N ILE A 73 18.55 9.17 9.47
CA ILE A 73 17.88 8.33 10.46
C ILE A 73 17.60 9.12 11.74
N LYS A 74 18.42 10.12 12.08
CA LYS A 74 18.22 10.92 13.30
C LYS A 74 17.00 11.81 13.17
N ASP A 75 16.85 12.49 12.03
CA ASP A 75 15.69 13.34 11.79
C ASP A 75 14.41 12.53 11.64
N MET A 76 14.48 11.37 10.98
CA MET A 76 13.37 10.42 10.89
C MET A 76 12.95 9.89 12.27
N ALA A 77 13.91 9.45 13.10
CA ALA A 77 13.61 8.94 14.44
C ALA A 77 13.05 10.03 15.36
N LYS A 78 13.56 11.27 15.22
CA LYS A 78 13.02 12.42 15.95
C LYS A 78 11.56 12.67 15.55
N GLY A 79 11.27 12.66 14.25
CA GLY A 79 9.90 12.84 13.73
C GLY A 79 8.93 11.74 14.17
N LEU A 80 9.44 10.52 14.36
CA LEU A 80 8.64 9.40 14.83
C LEU A 80 8.29 9.49 16.33
N VAL A 81 9.22 9.98 17.16
CA VAL A 81 9.03 10.04 18.63
C VAL A 81 8.25 11.29 19.06
N THR A 82 8.48 12.42 18.39
CA THR A 82 7.81 13.68 18.68
C THR A 82 7.23 14.25 17.38
N PRO A 83 5.92 14.13 17.12
CA PRO A 83 5.31 14.84 16.00
C PRO A 83 5.27 16.34 16.35
N TRP A 84 6.21 17.13 15.83
CA TRP A 84 6.18 18.59 15.93
C TRP A 84 5.65 19.17 14.63
N CYS A 85 4.87 20.24 14.75
CA CYS A 85 4.37 20.99 13.61
C CYS A 85 4.32 22.45 14.02
N SER A 86 5.40 23.19 13.75
CA SER A 86 5.51 24.59 14.16
C SER A 86 4.89 25.57 13.15
N ASN A 87 4.80 25.20 11.87
CA ASN A 87 4.26 26.01 10.78
C ASN A 87 3.58 25.15 9.67
N CYS A 88 2.86 24.07 10.00
CA CYS A 88 2.29 23.26 8.91
C CYS A 88 1.14 23.98 8.20
N GLN A 89 1.17 23.90 6.88
CA GLN A 89 0.06 24.23 6.01
C GLN A 89 -1.09 23.23 6.24
N GLU A 90 -2.35 23.66 6.06
CA GLU A 90 -3.54 22.80 6.24
C GLU A 90 -3.47 21.50 5.43
N SER A 91 -2.82 21.54 4.25
CA SER A 91 -2.59 20.37 3.39
C SER A 91 -1.81 19.25 4.08
N ALA A 92 -0.78 19.57 4.87
CA ALA A 92 0.01 18.57 5.59
C ALA A 92 -0.80 17.92 6.73
N LEU A 93 -1.69 18.67 7.38
CA LEU A 93 -2.58 18.13 8.41
C LEU A 93 -3.64 17.21 7.79
N LEU A 94 -4.21 17.60 6.64
CA LEU A 94 -5.13 16.75 5.86
C LEU A 94 -4.46 15.45 5.42
N GLN A 95 -3.20 15.50 4.97
CA GLN A 95 -2.43 14.30 4.62
C GLN A 95 -2.19 13.40 5.85
N ALA A 96 -1.83 13.97 6.99
CA ALA A 96 -1.63 13.20 8.23
C ALA A 96 -2.92 12.50 8.68
N VAL A 97 -4.06 13.20 8.66
CA VAL A 97 -5.38 12.61 8.96
C VAL A 97 -5.74 11.54 7.91
N GLY A 98 -5.43 11.77 6.64
CA GLY A 98 -5.62 10.80 5.56
C GLY A 98 -4.81 9.51 5.78
N ILE A 99 -3.56 9.62 6.23
CA ILE A 99 -2.71 8.46 6.58
C ILE A 99 -3.32 7.68 7.75
N ILE A 100 -3.78 8.37 8.80
CA ILE A 100 -4.45 7.71 9.94
C ILE A 100 -5.70 6.95 9.48
N GLY A 101 -6.53 7.58 8.64
CA GLY A 101 -7.74 6.96 8.09
C GLY A 101 -7.43 5.77 7.17
N ALA A 102 -6.33 5.83 6.42
CA ALA A 102 -5.88 4.74 5.56
C ALA A 102 -5.34 3.55 6.36
N ILE A 103 -4.67 3.78 7.51
CA ILE A 103 -4.14 2.73 8.38
C ILE A 103 -5.26 2.06 9.19
N ILE A 104 -6.18 2.85 9.74
CA ILE A 104 -7.28 2.34 10.58
C ILE A 104 -8.49 2.04 9.69
N MET A 105 -8.45 0.88 9.03
CA MET A 105 -9.54 0.39 8.19
C MET A 105 -10.63 -0.30 9.04
N PRO A 106 -11.86 0.24 9.14
CA PRO A 106 -12.90 -0.33 10.02
C PRO A 106 -13.28 -1.77 9.67
N HIS A 107 -13.33 -2.12 8.38
CA HIS A 107 -13.65 -3.47 7.93
C HIS A 107 -12.61 -4.50 8.39
N ASN A 108 -11.32 -4.13 8.52
CA ASN A 108 -10.29 -5.02 9.03
C ASN A 108 -10.50 -5.36 10.51
N LEU A 109 -11.07 -4.45 11.31
CA LEU A 109 -11.43 -4.73 12.71
C LEU A 109 -12.54 -5.78 12.81
N TYR A 110 -13.57 -5.67 11.96
CA TYR A 110 -14.65 -6.66 11.90
C TYR A 110 -14.16 -8.01 11.37
N LEU A 111 -13.37 -7.99 10.30
CA LEU A 111 -12.79 -9.19 9.70
C LEU A 111 -11.90 -9.95 10.71
N HIS A 112 -10.98 -9.25 11.37
CA HIS A 112 -10.10 -9.86 12.37
C HIS A 112 -10.91 -10.45 13.54
N SER A 113 -11.95 -9.75 13.98
CA SER A 113 -12.86 -10.25 15.02
C SER A 113 -13.62 -11.51 14.58
N GLY A 114 -14.02 -11.60 13.31
CA GLY A 114 -14.65 -12.79 12.71
C GLY A 114 -13.70 -13.97 12.58
N LEU A 115 -12.47 -13.72 12.11
CA LEU A 115 -11.42 -14.73 11.92
C LEU A 115 -10.94 -15.33 13.25
N VAL A 116 -10.79 -14.52 14.29
CA VAL A 116 -10.44 -15.03 15.64
C VAL A 116 -11.57 -15.93 16.18
N LYS A 117 -12.84 -15.63 15.86
CA LYS A 117 -13.99 -16.44 16.28
C LYS A 117 -14.16 -17.74 15.49
N SER A 118 -13.71 -17.81 14.24
CA SER A 118 -13.87 -18.99 13.38
C SER A 118 -12.89 -20.12 13.71
N ARG A 119 -11.76 -19.82 14.39
CA ARG A 119 -10.84 -20.87 14.86
C ARG A 119 -11.43 -21.62 16.05
N GLU A 120 -11.38 -22.96 15.99
CA GLU A 120 -11.85 -23.83 17.08
C GLU A 120 -10.95 -23.69 18.31
N VAL A 121 -11.43 -22.94 19.30
CA VAL A 121 -10.79 -22.82 20.62
C VAL A 121 -11.76 -23.36 21.67
N ASP A 122 -11.27 -24.28 22.50
CA ASP A 122 -12.03 -24.82 23.63
C ASP A 122 -12.25 -23.73 24.70
N ARG A 123 -13.40 -23.04 24.62
CA ARG A 123 -13.77 -21.89 25.47
C ARG A 123 -14.07 -22.29 26.92
N THR A 124 -14.15 -23.59 27.22
CA THR A 124 -14.42 -24.07 28.58
C THR A 124 -13.18 -23.99 29.48
N LYS A 125 -11.98 -24.08 28.89
CA LYS A 125 -10.70 -24.03 29.61
C LYS A 125 -10.06 -22.66 29.49
N LYS A 126 -10.03 -21.92 30.60
CA LYS A 126 -9.45 -20.56 30.68
C LYS A 126 -7.98 -20.52 30.23
N ASP A 127 -7.20 -21.55 30.52
CA ASP A 127 -5.77 -21.60 30.15
C ASP A 127 -5.57 -21.66 28.63
N LYS A 128 -6.37 -22.49 27.93
CA LYS A 128 -6.35 -22.57 26.47
C LYS A 128 -6.82 -21.28 25.79
N LEU A 129 -7.78 -20.59 26.40
CA LEU A 129 -8.24 -19.29 25.90
C LEU A 129 -7.14 -18.22 26.04
N ARG A 130 -6.42 -18.20 27.17
CA ARG A 130 -5.31 -17.28 27.40
C ARG A 130 -4.16 -17.54 26.42
N GLU A 131 -3.83 -18.80 26.20
CA GLU A 131 -2.81 -19.22 25.24
C GLU A 131 -3.18 -18.81 23.81
N ALA A 132 -4.42 -19.08 23.37
CA ALA A 132 -4.90 -18.67 22.05
C ALA A 132 -4.83 -17.14 21.87
N ASN A 133 -5.31 -16.36 22.85
CA ASN A 133 -5.24 -14.90 22.81
C ASN A 133 -3.80 -14.38 22.73
N TYR A 134 -2.85 -15.03 23.42
CA TYR A 134 -1.43 -14.65 23.37
C TYR A 134 -0.84 -14.87 21.98
N TYR A 135 -1.09 -16.02 21.35
CA TYR A 135 -0.63 -16.28 19.98
C TYR A 135 -1.27 -15.33 18.97
N PHE A 136 -2.57 -15.06 19.08
CA PHE A 136 -3.24 -14.08 18.21
C PHE A 136 -2.67 -12.68 18.38
N PHE A 137 -2.41 -12.26 19.61
CA PHE A 137 -1.80 -10.96 19.88
C PHE A 137 -0.43 -10.83 19.22
N ILE A 138 0.42 -11.87 19.33
CA ILE A 138 1.73 -11.89 18.68
C ILE A 138 1.60 -11.86 17.15
N GLU A 139 0.72 -12.69 16.58
CA GLU A 139 0.47 -12.76 15.13
C GLU A 139 0.08 -11.38 14.58
N SER A 140 -0.92 -10.72 15.19
CA SER A 140 -1.36 -9.39 14.78
C SER A 140 -0.27 -8.32 15.00
N THR A 141 0.46 -8.39 16.13
CA THR A 141 1.52 -7.43 16.45
C THR A 141 2.66 -7.49 15.43
N ILE A 142 3.11 -8.70 15.06
CA ILE A 142 4.16 -8.87 14.05
C ILE A 142 3.68 -8.37 12.69
N ALA A 143 2.46 -8.72 12.27
CA ALA A 143 1.92 -8.28 10.99
C ALA A 143 1.81 -6.74 10.90
N LEU A 144 1.28 -6.10 11.94
CA LEU A 144 1.17 -4.64 12.01
C LEU A 144 2.55 -3.96 12.11
N PHE A 145 3.51 -4.56 12.82
CA PHE A 145 4.87 -4.03 12.91
C PHE A 145 5.59 -4.08 11.56
N VAL A 146 5.46 -5.18 10.81
CA VAL A 146 6.00 -5.27 9.44
C VAL A 146 5.36 -4.23 8.53
N SER A 147 4.04 -4.07 8.58
CA SER A 147 3.32 -3.03 7.83
C SER A 147 3.81 -1.62 8.19
N PHE A 148 4.00 -1.35 9.48
CA PHE A 148 4.56 -0.09 9.96
C PHE A 148 5.96 0.18 9.40
N VAL A 149 6.87 -0.81 9.42
CA VAL A 149 8.23 -0.66 8.86
C VAL A 149 8.18 -0.36 7.36
N ILE A 150 7.35 -1.07 6.60
CA ILE A 150 7.19 -0.82 5.15
C ILE A 150 6.69 0.62 4.91
N ASN A 151 5.67 1.06 5.65
CA ASN A 151 5.12 2.41 5.51
C ASN A 151 6.17 3.49 5.84
N VAL A 152 6.98 3.29 6.89
CA VAL A 152 8.09 4.20 7.21
C VAL A 152 9.12 4.24 6.08
N CYS A 153 9.51 3.10 5.52
CA CYS A 153 10.44 3.04 4.39
C CYS A 153 9.90 3.80 3.17
N VAL A 154 8.65 3.53 2.78
CA VAL A 154 8.00 4.15 1.62
C VAL A 154 7.89 5.67 1.81
N VAL A 155 7.36 6.13 2.96
CA VAL A 155 7.22 7.56 3.24
C VAL A 155 8.59 8.25 3.27
N SER A 156 9.62 7.60 3.82
CA SER A 156 10.97 8.18 3.89
C SER A 156 11.63 8.32 2.52
N VAL A 157 11.49 7.31 1.64
CA VAL A 157 12.02 7.37 0.27
C VAL A 157 11.37 8.50 -0.51
N PHE A 158 10.04 8.63 -0.41
CA PHE A 158 9.32 9.72 -1.08
C PHE A 158 9.61 11.08 -0.45
N ALA A 159 9.68 11.18 0.87
CA ALA A 159 10.03 12.43 1.55
C ALA A 159 11.42 12.90 1.11
N HIS A 160 12.45 12.06 1.18
CA HIS A 160 13.79 12.45 0.74
C HIS A 160 13.83 12.80 -0.76
N GLY A 161 13.07 12.09 -1.59
CA GLY A 161 13.04 12.27 -3.04
C GLY A 161 12.30 13.52 -3.52
N LEU A 162 11.21 13.89 -2.83
CA LEU A 162 10.22 14.86 -3.33
C LEU A 162 9.98 16.05 -2.40
N TYR A 163 10.52 16.06 -1.17
CA TYR A 163 10.36 17.18 -0.25
C TYR A 163 10.96 18.48 -0.82
N ASP A 164 10.13 19.53 -0.88
CA ASP A 164 10.43 20.85 -1.46
C ASP A 164 10.99 20.80 -2.91
N LYS A 165 10.62 19.78 -3.69
CA LYS A 165 10.98 19.70 -5.11
C LYS A 165 9.90 20.29 -6.01
N THR A 166 10.35 21.00 -7.05
CA THR A 166 9.48 21.53 -8.11
C THR A 166 9.35 20.54 -9.27
N ASN A 167 8.29 20.66 -10.07
CA ASN A 167 8.08 19.78 -11.23
C ASN A 167 9.27 19.82 -12.21
N SER A 168 9.89 20.99 -12.40
CA SER A 168 11.09 21.14 -13.22
C SER A 168 12.30 20.34 -12.72
N ASP A 169 12.46 20.19 -11.39
CA ASP A 169 13.59 19.47 -10.82
C ASP A 169 13.43 17.96 -10.97
N VAL A 170 12.20 17.46 -10.82
CA VAL A 170 11.90 16.05 -11.09
C VAL A 170 12.04 15.73 -12.58
N LEU A 171 11.61 16.63 -13.46
CA LEU A 171 11.78 16.48 -14.90
C LEU A 171 13.26 16.34 -15.29
N LYS A 172 14.16 17.16 -14.72
CA LYS A 172 15.61 17.04 -14.96
C LYS A 172 16.16 15.66 -14.57
N ILE A 173 15.69 15.10 -13.46
CA ILE A 173 16.07 13.74 -13.01
C ILE A 173 15.59 12.70 -14.03
N CYS A 174 14.33 12.81 -14.46
CA CYS A 174 13.75 11.90 -15.46
C CYS A 174 14.46 11.96 -16.82
N THR A 175 14.77 13.16 -17.32
CA THR A 175 15.48 13.34 -18.60
C THR A 175 16.91 12.82 -18.53
N LYS A 176 17.61 13.02 -17.40
CA LYS A 176 18.97 12.49 -17.20
C LYS A 176 19.03 10.97 -17.31
N ASN A 177 18.00 10.29 -16.79
CA ASN A 177 17.90 8.83 -16.81
C ASN A 177 17.15 8.29 -18.04
N ASN A 178 16.94 9.12 -19.07
CA ASN A 178 16.35 8.79 -20.37
C ASN A 178 15.02 8.02 -20.28
N ASN A 179 14.14 8.47 -19.39
CA ASN A 179 12.89 7.77 -19.09
C ASN A 179 11.76 8.24 -20.01
N THR A 180 10.99 7.32 -20.59
CA THR A 180 9.88 7.58 -21.54
C THR A 180 8.65 8.25 -20.90
N TYR A 181 8.73 8.54 -19.60
CA TYR A 181 7.64 9.07 -18.78
C TYR A 181 7.88 10.51 -18.31
N SER A 182 8.92 11.19 -18.80
CA SER A 182 9.25 12.57 -18.42
C SER A 182 8.11 13.56 -18.67
N ASP A 183 7.26 13.29 -19.66
CA ASP A 183 6.22 14.22 -20.14
C ASP A 183 5.09 14.49 -19.13
N ILE A 184 5.08 13.76 -18.01
CA ILE A 184 4.04 13.84 -16.97
C ILE A 184 4.30 15.00 -16.01
N PHE A 185 5.57 15.41 -15.86
CA PHE A 185 5.94 16.56 -15.04
C PHE A 185 6.00 17.79 -15.96
N THR A 186 5.16 18.79 -15.72
CA THR A 186 5.25 20.05 -16.47
C THR A 186 6.48 20.84 -16.04
N ASN A 187 7.04 21.66 -16.93
CA ASN A 187 8.22 22.48 -16.62
C ASN A 187 7.83 23.75 -15.84
N ASP A 188 7.16 23.56 -14.71
CA ASP A 188 6.68 24.64 -13.84
C ASP A 188 7.49 24.70 -12.54
N THR A 189 7.44 25.87 -11.90
CA THR A 189 8.07 26.14 -10.59
C THR A 189 7.19 25.77 -9.41
N GLU A 190 5.99 25.23 -9.67
CA GLU A 190 5.09 24.74 -8.62
C GLU A 190 5.66 23.47 -7.96
N LEU A 191 5.32 23.31 -6.68
CA LEU A 191 5.64 22.11 -5.91
C LEU A 191 4.97 20.88 -6.55
N VAL A 192 5.66 19.75 -6.53
CA VAL A 192 5.15 18.51 -7.11
C VAL A 192 4.01 17.98 -6.24
N GLU A 193 2.79 17.93 -6.80
CA GLU A 193 1.70 17.15 -6.22
C GLU A 193 1.85 15.68 -6.62
N VAL A 194 1.99 14.80 -5.62
CA VAL A 194 2.34 13.39 -5.79
C VAL A 194 1.11 12.52 -5.66
N ASP A 195 0.77 11.81 -6.73
CA ASP A 195 -0.26 10.77 -6.75
C ASP A 195 0.38 9.39 -6.92
N ILE A 196 -0.39 8.31 -6.71
CA ILE A 196 0.04 6.91 -6.90
C ILE A 196 0.74 6.70 -8.26
N TYR A 197 0.21 7.33 -9.31
CA TYR A 197 0.78 7.29 -10.66
C TYR A 197 2.10 8.06 -10.76
N LYS A 198 2.13 9.33 -10.35
CA LYS A 198 3.33 10.19 -10.40
C LYS A 198 4.45 9.65 -9.50
N GLY A 199 4.10 9.08 -8.34
CA GLY A 199 5.04 8.41 -7.44
C GLY A 199 5.73 7.22 -8.10
N GLY A 200 4.97 6.37 -8.81
CA GLY A 200 5.55 5.25 -9.56
C GLY A 200 6.50 5.68 -10.68
N VAL A 201 6.13 6.75 -11.39
CA VAL A 201 6.99 7.35 -12.43
C VAL A 201 8.24 7.96 -11.81
N PHE A 202 8.13 8.65 -10.67
CA PHE A 202 9.26 9.20 -9.94
C PHE A 202 10.25 8.10 -9.53
N LEU A 203 9.77 6.99 -8.95
CA LEU A 203 10.59 5.83 -8.63
C LEU A 203 11.28 5.28 -9.89
N GLY A 204 10.55 5.19 -10.99
CA GLY A 204 11.08 4.86 -12.31
C GLY A 204 12.21 5.78 -12.75
N CYS A 205 12.04 7.09 -12.58
CA CYS A 205 13.04 8.10 -12.93
C CYS A 205 14.27 8.04 -12.04
N GLN A 206 14.12 7.78 -10.74
CA GLN A 206 15.21 7.83 -9.78
C GLN A 206 16.01 6.51 -9.71
N PHE A 207 15.32 5.37 -9.70
CA PHE A 207 15.91 4.04 -9.47
C PHE A 207 15.86 3.13 -10.70
N GLY A 208 15.16 3.55 -11.76
CA GLY A 208 15.02 2.81 -13.01
C GLY A 208 13.68 2.10 -13.16
N ILE A 209 13.44 1.56 -14.37
CA ILE A 209 12.14 0.96 -14.76
C ILE A 209 11.71 -0.20 -13.83
N GLY A 210 12.68 -0.91 -13.23
CA GLY A 210 12.40 -2.02 -12.32
C GLY A 210 11.61 -1.59 -11.07
N ALA A 211 11.97 -0.46 -10.47
CA ALA A 211 11.29 0.09 -9.30
C ALA A 211 9.83 0.47 -9.63
N MET A 212 9.60 1.06 -10.82
CA MET A 212 8.27 1.38 -11.32
C MET A 212 7.39 0.14 -11.48
N TYR A 213 7.94 -0.96 -12.02
CA TYR A 213 7.19 -2.21 -12.15
C TYR A 213 6.91 -2.88 -10.81
N ILE A 214 7.87 -2.87 -9.89
CA ILE A 214 7.66 -3.42 -8.54
C ILE A 214 6.57 -2.63 -7.82
N TRP A 215 6.60 -1.30 -7.89
CA TRP A 215 5.54 -0.43 -7.38
C TRP A 215 4.17 -0.76 -7.98
N ALA A 216 4.10 -0.92 -9.31
CA ALA A 216 2.85 -1.26 -9.98
C ALA A 216 2.32 -2.64 -9.56
N ILE A 217 3.19 -3.65 -9.45
CA ILE A 217 2.82 -4.99 -8.93
C ILE A 217 2.33 -4.88 -7.48
N GLY A 218 2.98 -4.06 -6.66
CA GLY A 218 2.59 -3.81 -5.28
C GLY A 218 1.20 -3.20 -5.15
N ILE A 219 0.89 -2.18 -5.97
CA ILE A 219 -0.44 -1.57 -6.01
C ILE A 219 -1.49 -2.58 -6.46
N LEU A 220 -1.17 -3.39 -7.49
CA LEU A 220 -2.07 -4.45 -7.96
C LEU A 220 -2.34 -5.46 -6.85
N ALA A 221 -1.31 -5.95 -6.17
CA ALA A 221 -1.44 -6.90 -5.07
C ALA A 221 -2.23 -6.32 -3.89
N ALA A 222 -2.00 -5.04 -3.56
CA ALA A 222 -2.75 -4.34 -2.51
C ALA A 222 -4.23 -4.18 -2.88
N GLY A 223 -4.52 -3.89 -4.16
CA GLY A 223 -5.87 -3.91 -4.71
C GLY A 223 -6.53 -5.26 -4.46
N GLN A 224 -5.97 -6.34 -5.01
CA GLN A 224 -6.55 -7.69 -4.89
C GLN A 224 -6.78 -8.15 -3.44
N SER A 225 -5.84 -7.84 -2.54
CA SER A 225 -6.01 -8.15 -1.11
C SER A 225 -7.18 -7.37 -0.49
N SER A 226 -7.44 -6.15 -0.95
CA SER A 226 -8.57 -5.32 -0.51
C SER A 226 -9.93 -5.91 -0.94
N THR A 227 -10.14 -6.38 -2.18
CA THR A 227 -11.47 -6.95 -2.50
C THR A 227 -11.72 -8.21 -1.69
N MET A 228 -10.70 -9.05 -1.48
CA MET A 228 -10.86 -10.25 -0.68
C MET A 228 -11.32 -9.90 0.74
N THR A 229 -10.58 -9.03 1.42
CA THR A 229 -10.92 -8.62 2.79
C THR A 229 -12.26 -7.89 2.87
N GLY A 230 -12.60 -7.08 1.86
CA GLY A 230 -13.90 -6.41 1.73
C GLY A 230 -15.07 -7.39 1.56
N CYS A 231 -14.93 -8.40 0.71
CA CYS A 231 -15.95 -9.45 0.51
C CYS A 231 -16.19 -10.25 1.80
N TYR A 232 -15.12 -10.69 2.47
CA TYR A 232 -15.23 -11.42 3.73
C TYR A 232 -15.83 -10.58 4.86
N ALA A 233 -15.37 -9.33 5.01
CA ALA A 233 -15.95 -8.41 6.00
C ALA A 233 -17.44 -8.17 5.71
N GLY A 234 -17.80 -7.99 4.44
CA GLY A 234 -19.19 -7.86 4.00
C GLY A 234 -20.03 -9.08 4.34
N GLN A 235 -19.53 -10.28 4.10
CA GLN A 235 -20.22 -11.53 4.45
C GLN A 235 -20.49 -11.63 5.95
N PHE A 236 -19.49 -11.37 6.80
CA PHE A 236 -19.69 -11.39 8.25
C PHE A 236 -20.71 -10.33 8.69
N VAL A 237 -20.60 -9.10 8.21
CA VAL A 237 -21.54 -8.04 8.58
C VAL A 237 -22.96 -8.41 8.18
N MET A 238 -23.18 -8.98 6.99
CA MET A 238 -24.51 -9.42 6.54
C MET A 238 -25.05 -10.57 7.40
N GLU A 239 -24.23 -11.57 7.75
CA GLU A 239 -24.63 -12.73 8.54
C GLU A 239 -24.94 -12.39 10.02
N TYR A 240 -24.34 -11.34 10.57
CA TYR A 240 -24.63 -10.89 11.94
C TYR A 240 -25.74 -9.83 12.03
N THR A 241 -26.08 -9.18 10.91
CA THR A 241 -27.11 -8.12 10.88
C THR A 241 -28.49 -8.67 10.53
N PHE A 242 -28.58 -9.80 9.83
CA PHE A 242 -29.81 -10.50 9.45
C PHE A 242 -29.94 -11.84 10.16
#